data_AF-A0A0Q4ILI8-F1
#
_entry.id   AF-A0A0Q4ILI8-F1
#
_cell.length_a   1.000
_cell.length_b   1.000
_cell.length_c   1.000
_cell.angle_alpha   90.00
_cell.angle_beta   90.00
_cell.angle_gamma   90.00
#
_symmetry.space_group_name_H-M   'P 1'
#
loop_
_entity.id
_entity.type
_entity.pdbx_description
1 polymer ?
#
loop_
_entity_poly.entity_id
_entity_poly.type
_entity_poly.pdbx_seq_one_letter_code
_entity_poly.pdbx_strand_id
1 'polypeptide(L)'
;MRDLIAGERAPAAGTTTFVLAGGAPPPMALVALGADRRVAADFAPIDSITRELRSGVGFEEATRLRIDPAALPAGVDRLLLIAFDPANRPIDTRLTIASDTLRFAVDPGGQAAAAVILIELYRHQGGWRIAANGQGFAVGLSAIAAAYGLDRAWCDRLNPRLQDDTPDRGDRSGQSSGSGIAIEAHHILTNAHVVEDVRTISVHVGGRTLAAEMVFADPRNDLALLRVDTPLMQIAQFRSQVGLHLGEDVVALGFPLQGLLGTGPQASAGNIAALCGIGNDSSVFQFTAPIASGNSGGPILDMAGHLIGLVSSSLNLDRIRRSGASAENINFGIKGAMILSFLDSHGLEPQMAHDATPIGRTAVVARTRSAIARIACQC
;
A
#
# COMPACT_ATOMS: atom_id res chain seq x y z
N MET A 1 -3.43 -1.60 -38.56
CA MET A 1 -3.15 -1.79 -37.12
C MET A 1 -1.78 -1.21 -36.80
N ARG A 2 -1.73 -0.19 -35.95
CA ARG A 2 -0.51 0.50 -35.49
C ARG A 2 -0.24 0.13 -34.03
N ASP A 3 1.02 -0.12 -33.69
CA ASP A 3 1.43 -0.34 -32.31
C ASP A 3 1.51 1.01 -31.56
N LEU A 4 0.93 1.04 -30.36
CA LEU A 4 1.04 2.15 -29.42
C LEU A 4 1.92 1.72 -28.25
N ILE A 5 2.97 2.49 -27.98
CA ILE A 5 3.86 2.24 -26.84
C ILE A 5 3.33 2.93 -25.57
N ALA A 6 3.74 2.46 -24.39
CA ALA A 6 3.35 3.03 -23.12
C ALA A 6 3.58 4.56 -23.07
N GLY A 7 2.54 5.31 -22.70
CA GLY A 7 2.57 6.79 -22.65
C GLY A 7 2.18 7.50 -23.96
N GLU A 8 2.09 6.78 -25.08
CA GLU A 8 1.61 7.33 -26.34
C GLU A 8 0.07 7.45 -26.37
N ARG A 9 -0.44 8.48 -27.07
CA ARG A 9 -1.86 8.85 -27.08
C ARG A 9 -2.39 8.90 -28.50
N ALA A 10 -3.50 8.22 -28.77
CA ALA A 10 -4.21 8.30 -30.04
C ALA A 10 -5.63 8.87 -29.87
N PRO A 11 -6.22 9.48 -30.93
CA PRO A 11 -7.65 9.76 -30.96
C PRO A 11 -8.45 8.46 -30.82
N ALA A 12 -9.56 8.49 -30.08
CA ALA A 12 -10.51 7.39 -29.96
C ALA A 12 -11.89 7.91 -30.37
N ALA A 13 -12.34 7.60 -31.58
CA ALA A 13 -13.61 8.06 -32.10
C ALA A 13 -14.42 6.89 -32.67
N GLY A 14 -15.73 6.95 -32.49
CA GLY A 14 -16.65 5.88 -32.90
C GLY A 14 -16.55 4.61 -32.06
N THR A 15 -17.42 3.66 -32.36
CA THR A 15 -17.45 2.35 -31.70
C THR A 15 -16.20 1.56 -32.03
N THR A 16 -15.48 1.13 -31.01
CA THR A 16 -14.26 0.33 -31.11
C THR A 16 -14.42 -0.97 -30.33
N THR A 17 -14.02 -2.09 -30.95
CA THR A 17 -13.93 -3.38 -30.27
C THR A 17 -12.46 -3.68 -29.96
N PHE A 18 -12.19 -3.97 -28.70
CA PHE A 18 -10.90 -4.40 -28.21
C PHE A 18 -10.92 -5.90 -27.92
N VAL A 19 -9.89 -6.60 -28.39
CA VAL A 19 -9.68 -8.03 -28.17
C VAL A 19 -8.39 -8.20 -27.37
N LEU A 20 -8.50 -8.86 -26.23
CA LEU A 20 -7.36 -9.30 -25.43
C LEU A 20 -6.85 -10.64 -25.95
N ALA A 21 -5.57 -10.69 -26.29
CA ALA A 21 -4.85 -11.84 -26.78
C ALA A 21 -3.61 -12.12 -25.91
N GLY A 22 -3.32 -13.41 -25.71
CA GLY A 22 -2.29 -13.93 -24.82
C GLY A 22 -2.64 -15.37 -24.47
N GLY A 23 -1.68 -16.19 -24.00
CA GLY A 23 -2.03 -17.50 -23.43
C GLY A 23 -3.01 -17.31 -22.26
N ALA A 24 -4.04 -18.17 -22.16
CA ALA A 24 -5.09 -18.13 -21.13
C ALA A 24 -5.34 -16.73 -20.52
N PRO A 25 -5.91 -15.78 -21.29
CA PRO A 25 -5.93 -14.37 -20.91
C PRO A 25 -6.74 -14.15 -19.62
N PRO A 26 -6.25 -13.30 -18.70
CA PRO A 26 -6.91 -13.05 -17.44
C PRO A 26 -8.24 -12.31 -17.64
N PRO A 27 -9.17 -12.40 -16.67
CA PRO A 27 -10.35 -11.55 -16.63
C PRO A 27 -10.02 -10.06 -16.69
N MET A 28 -10.99 -9.29 -17.18
CA MET A 28 -10.91 -7.85 -17.33
C MET A 28 -12.00 -7.15 -16.56
N ALA A 29 -11.67 -5.97 -16.04
CA ALA A 29 -12.58 -5.03 -15.40
C ALA A 29 -12.52 -3.71 -16.16
N LEU A 30 -13.67 -3.06 -16.34
CA LEU A 30 -13.74 -1.71 -16.85
C LEU A 30 -14.36 -0.79 -15.80
N VAL A 31 -13.62 0.25 -15.47
CA VAL A 31 -13.97 1.23 -14.45
C VAL A 31 -14.14 2.59 -15.10
N ALA A 32 -15.30 3.22 -14.90
CA ALA A 32 -15.55 4.58 -15.34
C ALA A 32 -15.29 5.57 -14.21
N LEU A 33 -14.56 6.64 -14.50
CA LEU A 33 -14.25 7.71 -13.55
C LEU A 33 -14.85 9.04 -14.01
N GLY A 34 -15.30 9.81 -13.02
CA GLY A 34 -15.73 11.20 -13.20
C GLY A 34 -14.56 12.18 -13.21
N ALA A 35 -14.89 13.48 -13.28
CA ALA A 35 -13.90 14.57 -13.28
C ALA A 35 -13.01 14.59 -12.02
N ASP A 36 -13.55 14.15 -10.88
CA ASP A 36 -12.87 14.04 -9.58
C ASP A 36 -11.93 12.81 -9.49
N ARG A 37 -11.84 12.02 -10.56
CA ARG A 37 -11.08 10.76 -10.64
C ARG A 37 -11.57 9.68 -9.68
N ARG A 38 -12.81 9.77 -9.20
CA ARG A 38 -13.50 8.68 -8.50
C ARG A 38 -14.46 7.97 -9.44
N VAL A 39 -14.92 6.79 -9.05
CA VAL A 39 -15.91 6.03 -9.82
C VAL A 39 -17.13 6.90 -10.10
N ALA A 40 -17.51 6.98 -11.38
CA ALA A 40 -18.64 7.80 -11.81
C ALA A 40 -19.94 7.26 -11.23
N ALA A 41 -20.70 8.10 -10.53
CA ALA A 41 -21.92 7.70 -9.83
C ALA A 41 -23.01 7.14 -10.77
N ASP A 42 -23.01 7.56 -12.02
CA ASP A 42 -23.95 7.14 -13.07
C ASP A 42 -23.41 5.96 -13.92
N PHE A 43 -22.26 5.39 -13.56
CA PHE A 43 -21.69 4.25 -14.27
C PHE A 43 -21.06 3.24 -13.29
N ALA A 44 -21.83 2.20 -12.97
CA ALA A 44 -21.32 1.07 -12.20
C ALA A 44 -20.24 0.31 -13.00
N PRO A 45 -19.13 -0.11 -12.37
CA PRO A 45 -18.08 -0.90 -13.02
C PRO A 45 -18.62 -2.22 -13.59
N ILE A 46 -18.02 -2.69 -14.68
CA ILE A 46 -18.36 -3.96 -15.34
C ILE A 46 -17.14 -4.87 -15.48
N ASP A 47 -17.36 -6.15 -15.68
CA ASP A 47 -16.29 -7.14 -15.77
C ASP A 47 -16.59 -8.23 -16.81
N SER A 48 -15.53 -8.90 -17.26
CA SER A 48 -15.61 -9.92 -18.31
C SER A 48 -16.06 -11.29 -17.81
N ILE A 49 -16.20 -11.48 -16.49
CA ILE A 49 -16.69 -12.72 -15.87
C ILE A 49 -18.22 -12.74 -15.94
N THR A 50 -18.86 -11.67 -15.49
CA THR A 50 -20.32 -11.48 -15.51
C THR A 50 -20.83 -11.04 -16.88
N ARG A 51 -19.95 -10.44 -17.71
CA ARG A 51 -20.25 -9.91 -19.06
C ARG A 51 -21.41 -8.93 -19.06
N GLU A 52 -21.48 -8.11 -18.01
CA GLU A 52 -22.49 -7.08 -17.89
C GLU A 52 -22.37 -6.03 -19.01
N LEU A 53 -23.53 -5.55 -19.47
CA LEU A 53 -23.65 -4.51 -20.49
C LEU A 53 -24.09 -3.19 -19.84
N ARG A 54 -23.58 -2.08 -20.35
CA ARG A 54 -23.95 -0.70 -19.99
C ARG A 54 -24.09 0.14 -21.25
N SER A 55 -24.63 1.35 -21.09
CA SER A 55 -24.77 2.27 -22.23
C SER A 55 -23.42 2.50 -22.90
N GLY A 56 -23.36 2.18 -24.20
CA GLY A 56 -22.15 2.32 -25.00
C GLY A 56 -21.05 1.28 -24.75
N VAL A 57 -21.13 0.42 -23.75
CA VAL A 57 -20.00 -0.42 -23.35
C VAL A 57 -20.44 -1.81 -22.93
N GLY A 58 -19.71 -2.84 -23.35
CA GLY A 58 -19.94 -4.19 -22.85
C GLY A 58 -18.94 -5.23 -23.31
N PHE A 59 -18.73 -6.24 -22.47
CA PHE A 59 -17.97 -7.43 -22.85
C PHE A 59 -18.85 -8.35 -23.70
N GLU A 60 -18.57 -8.42 -25.01
CA GLU A 60 -19.23 -9.35 -25.94
C GLU A 60 -18.81 -10.80 -25.64
N GLU A 61 -17.54 -10.96 -25.27
CA GLU A 61 -16.92 -12.21 -24.81
C GLU A 61 -15.95 -11.91 -23.66
N ALA A 62 -15.46 -12.94 -22.97
CA ALA A 62 -14.53 -12.76 -21.84
C ALA A 62 -13.24 -11.99 -22.22
N THR A 63 -12.86 -12.04 -23.50
CA THR A 63 -11.68 -11.37 -24.06
C THR A 63 -12.02 -10.24 -25.02
N ARG A 64 -13.30 -9.93 -25.23
CA ARG A 64 -13.77 -9.01 -26.27
C ARG A 64 -14.66 -7.92 -25.67
N LEU A 65 -14.16 -6.69 -25.66
CA LEU A 65 -14.83 -5.52 -25.11
C LEU A 65 -15.20 -4.54 -26.23
N ARG A 66 -16.48 -4.18 -26.34
CA ARG A 66 -16.95 -3.11 -27.21
C ARG A 66 -17.11 -1.81 -26.41
N ILE A 67 -16.59 -0.71 -26.94
CA ILE A 67 -16.72 0.65 -26.37
C ILE A 67 -17.20 1.60 -27.47
N ASP A 68 -18.30 2.29 -27.22
CA ASP A 68 -18.82 3.42 -27.97
C ASP A 68 -18.78 4.67 -27.07
N PRO A 69 -17.73 5.51 -27.20
CA PRO A 69 -17.56 6.67 -26.34
C PRO A 69 -18.66 7.73 -26.48
N ALA A 70 -19.42 7.72 -27.59
CA ALA A 70 -20.51 8.67 -27.81
C ALA A 70 -21.78 8.31 -27.02
N ALA A 71 -21.91 7.05 -26.61
CA ALA A 71 -23.04 6.54 -25.83
C ALA A 71 -22.77 6.49 -24.32
N LEU A 72 -21.60 6.97 -23.87
CA LEU A 72 -21.26 7.07 -22.46
C LEU A 72 -22.03 8.20 -21.76
N PRO A 73 -22.40 8.03 -20.49
CA PRO A 73 -23.02 9.10 -19.70
C PRO A 73 -22.17 10.38 -19.65
N ALA A 74 -22.83 11.53 -19.48
CA ALA A 74 -22.15 12.82 -19.43
C ALA A 74 -21.15 12.92 -18.28
N GLY A 75 -21.42 12.27 -17.15
CA GLY A 75 -20.56 12.24 -15.96
C GLY A 75 -19.30 11.39 -16.08
N VAL A 76 -19.16 10.60 -17.15
CA VAL A 76 -17.97 9.77 -17.39
C VAL A 76 -16.93 10.53 -18.21
N ASP A 77 -15.80 10.83 -17.59
CA ASP A 77 -14.68 11.54 -18.24
C ASP A 77 -13.50 10.62 -18.56
N ARG A 78 -13.47 9.42 -17.98
CA ARG A 78 -12.38 8.46 -18.14
C ARG A 78 -12.85 7.02 -17.98
N LEU A 79 -12.25 6.10 -18.72
CA LEU A 79 -12.41 4.66 -18.58
C LEU A 79 -11.03 4.02 -18.37
N LEU A 80 -10.92 3.14 -17.38
CA LEU A 80 -9.76 2.30 -17.13
C LEU A 80 -10.12 0.86 -17.47
N LEU A 81 -9.41 0.27 -18.45
CA LEU A 81 -9.49 -1.16 -18.69
C LEU A 81 -8.36 -1.86 -17.96
N ILE A 82 -8.72 -2.78 -17.07
CA ILE A 82 -7.83 -3.42 -16.13
C ILE A 82 -7.86 -4.92 -16.41
N ALA A 83 -6.72 -5.53 -16.64
CA ALA A 83 -6.57 -6.98 -16.54
C ALA A 83 -6.25 -7.35 -15.09
N PHE A 84 -6.83 -8.44 -14.57
CA PHE A 84 -6.58 -8.88 -13.20
C PHE A 84 -6.66 -10.40 -13.07
N ASP A 85 -5.91 -10.96 -12.13
CA ASP A 85 -6.08 -12.37 -11.73
C ASP A 85 -7.05 -12.44 -10.53
N PRO A 86 -8.19 -13.16 -10.63
CA PRO A 86 -9.15 -13.31 -9.53
C PRO A 86 -8.58 -13.96 -8.27
N ALA A 87 -7.47 -14.69 -8.38
CA ALA A 87 -6.76 -15.25 -7.22
C ALA A 87 -5.62 -14.34 -6.74
N ASN A 88 -5.53 -13.12 -7.25
CA ASN A 88 -4.49 -12.14 -6.93
C ASN A 88 -3.06 -12.65 -7.18
N ARG A 89 -2.90 -13.50 -8.20
CA ARG A 89 -1.58 -13.98 -8.66
C ARG A 89 -0.97 -13.00 -9.66
N PRO A 90 0.37 -12.89 -9.72
CA PRO A 90 1.02 -12.13 -10.78
C PRO A 90 0.56 -12.58 -12.17
N ILE A 91 0.25 -11.60 -13.02
CA ILE A 91 0.01 -11.85 -14.44
C ILE A 91 1.38 -11.99 -15.08
N ASP A 92 1.84 -13.23 -15.29
CA ASP A 92 3.18 -13.53 -15.84
C ASP A 92 3.18 -13.77 -17.35
N THR A 93 2.08 -13.39 -18.02
CA THR A 93 1.91 -13.54 -19.48
C THR A 93 1.88 -12.17 -20.13
N ARG A 94 2.63 -12.00 -21.23
CA ARG A 94 2.52 -10.81 -22.08
C ARG A 94 1.09 -10.66 -22.56
N LEU A 95 0.48 -9.52 -22.25
CA LEU A 95 -0.88 -9.19 -22.64
C LEU A 95 -0.85 -8.32 -23.88
N THR A 96 -1.61 -8.71 -24.92
CA THR A 96 -1.78 -7.90 -26.12
C THR A 96 -3.24 -7.51 -26.25
N ILE A 97 -3.57 -6.23 -26.25
CA ILE A 97 -4.90 -5.73 -26.56
C ILE A 97 -4.90 -5.05 -27.92
N ALA A 98 -5.86 -5.41 -28.78
CA ALA A 98 -5.92 -4.91 -30.15
C ALA A 98 -7.33 -4.55 -30.58
N SER A 99 -7.43 -3.59 -31.49
CA SER A 99 -8.60 -3.23 -32.29
C SER A 99 -8.20 -3.27 -33.76
N ASP A 100 -9.11 -2.93 -34.67
CA ASP A 100 -8.83 -2.88 -36.11
C ASP A 100 -7.68 -1.90 -36.45
N THR A 101 -7.56 -0.82 -35.67
CA THR A 101 -6.63 0.28 -35.92
C THR A 101 -5.42 0.29 -34.99
N LEU A 102 -5.56 -0.17 -33.74
CA LEU A 102 -4.54 -0.05 -32.69
C LEU A 102 -4.18 -1.39 -32.07
N ARG A 103 -2.91 -1.58 -31.71
CA ARG A 103 -2.42 -2.71 -30.91
C ARG A 103 -1.55 -2.20 -29.78
N PHE A 104 -1.65 -2.84 -28.62
CA PHE A 104 -0.91 -2.52 -27.42
C PHE A 104 -0.41 -3.82 -26.81
N ALA A 105 0.88 -3.90 -26.51
CA ALA A 105 1.45 -5.03 -25.80
C ALA A 105 2.03 -4.54 -24.47
N VAL A 106 1.62 -5.19 -23.38
CA VAL A 106 2.14 -4.95 -22.04
C VAL A 106 2.85 -6.22 -21.59
N ASP A 107 4.08 -6.06 -21.11
CA ASP A 107 4.87 -7.14 -20.53
C ASP A 107 4.89 -7.01 -19.00
N PRO A 108 3.93 -7.64 -18.30
CA PRO A 108 3.83 -7.53 -16.84
C PRO A 108 4.91 -8.29 -16.07
N GLY A 109 5.71 -9.13 -16.74
CA GLY A 109 6.67 -10.07 -16.10
C GLY A 109 7.81 -9.42 -15.29
N GLY A 110 7.98 -8.09 -15.36
CA GLY A 110 8.92 -7.34 -14.52
C GLY A 110 8.31 -6.69 -13.26
N GLN A 111 6.97 -6.64 -13.15
CA GLN A 111 6.28 -5.85 -12.11
C GLN A 111 5.56 -6.67 -11.03
N ALA A 112 5.51 -8.02 -11.16
CA ALA A 112 4.81 -8.91 -10.22
C ALA A 112 3.39 -8.42 -9.87
N ALA A 113 2.68 -7.92 -10.89
CA ALA A 113 1.40 -7.22 -10.74
C ALA A 113 0.23 -8.19 -10.92
N ALA A 114 -0.69 -8.19 -9.96
CA ALA A 114 -1.91 -9.01 -9.99
C ALA A 114 -3.10 -8.31 -10.66
N ALA A 115 -3.01 -6.98 -10.84
CA ALA A 115 -3.85 -6.22 -11.75
C ALA A 115 -3.00 -5.22 -12.53
N VAL A 116 -3.37 -4.92 -13.77
CA VAL A 116 -2.66 -4.01 -14.66
C VAL A 116 -3.65 -3.16 -15.43
N ILE A 117 -3.51 -1.84 -15.40
CA ILE A 117 -4.28 -0.96 -16.29
C ILE A 117 -3.67 -1.07 -17.69
N LEU A 118 -4.42 -1.61 -18.64
CA LEU A 118 -3.98 -1.85 -20.02
C LEU A 118 -4.15 -0.64 -20.90
N ILE A 119 -5.34 -0.02 -20.84
CA ILE A 119 -5.65 1.18 -21.61
C ILE A 119 -6.46 2.13 -20.75
N GLU A 120 -6.29 3.40 -21.07
CA GLU A 120 -7.05 4.49 -20.51
C GLU A 120 -7.70 5.26 -21.64
N LEU A 121 -9.03 5.35 -21.63
CA LEU A 121 -9.76 6.29 -22.47
C LEU A 121 -10.12 7.52 -21.65
N TYR A 122 -9.93 8.72 -22.17
CA TYR A 122 -10.26 9.96 -21.45
C TYR A 122 -10.63 11.09 -22.39
N ARG A 123 -11.41 12.05 -21.87
CA ARG A 123 -11.76 13.28 -22.59
C ARG A 123 -10.60 14.28 -22.56
N HIS A 124 -10.32 14.89 -23.71
CA HIS A 124 -9.36 15.96 -23.87
C HIS A 124 -9.81 16.91 -24.98
N GLN A 125 -9.99 18.20 -24.65
CA GLN A 125 -10.41 19.25 -25.59
C GLN A 125 -11.67 18.88 -26.41
N GLY A 126 -12.67 18.29 -25.76
CA GLY A 126 -13.96 17.93 -26.39
C GLY A 126 -13.94 16.64 -27.21
N GLY A 127 -12.80 15.94 -27.32
CA GLY A 127 -12.68 14.64 -27.98
C GLY A 127 -12.19 13.53 -27.04
N TRP A 128 -12.49 12.29 -27.39
CA TRP A 128 -11.96 11.12 -26.68
C TRP A 128 -10.57 10.75 -27.19
N ARG A 129 -9.70 10.39 -26.24
CA ARG A 129 -8.35 9.89 -26.50
C ARG A 129 -8.17 8.56 -25.81
N ILE A 130 -7.33 7.72 -26.38
CA ILE A 130 -6.86 6.48 -25.78
C ILE A 130 -5.36 6.58 -25.54
N ALA A 131 -4.91 6.07 -24.39
CA ALA A 131 -3.51 5.91 -24.07
C ALA A 131 -3.24 4.46 -23.67
N ALA A 132 -2.09 3.95 -24.12
CA ALA A 132 -1.52 2.72 -23.62
C ALA A 132 -1.08 2.93 -22.17
N ASN A 133 -1.50 2.05 -21.28
CA ASN A 133 -1.06 2.04 -19.89
C ASN A 133 -0.42 0.68 -19.58
N GLY A 134 0.44 0.64 -18.58
CA GLY A 134 1.10 -0.58 -18.11
C GLY A 134 1.32 -0.55 -16.60
N GLN A 135 0.60 0.32 -15.89
CA GLN A 135 0.70 0.46 -14.44
C GLN A 135 0.20 -0.81 -13.76
N GLY A 136 1.14 -1.54 -13.15
CA GLY A 136 0.87 -2.73 -12.37
C GLY A 136 0.53 -2.43 -10.91
N PHE A 137 -0.40 -3.20 -10.37
CA PHE A 137 -0.83 -3.18 -8.98
C PHE A 137 -0.56 -4.55 -8.36
N ALA A 138 0.39 -4.57 -7.43
CA ALA A 138 0.85 -5.77 -6.73
C ALA A 138 -0.26 -6.50 -5.95
N VAL A 139 -1.22 -5.75 -5.42
CA VAL A 139 -2.32 -6.25 -4.57
C VAL A 139 -3.62 -6.44 -5.37
N GLY A 140 -3.57 -6.26 -6.70
CA GLY A 140 -4.69 -6.53 -7.60
C GLY A 140 -5.74 -5.42 -7.60
N LEU A 141 -7.01 -5.82 -7.84
CA LEU A 141 -8.14 -4.88 -7.93
C LEU A 141 -8.39 -4.08 -6.64
N SER A 142 -7.96 -4.56 -5.47
CA SER A 142 -8.17 -3.85 -4.20
C SER A 142 -7.35 -2.56 -4.09
N ALA A 143 -6.11 -2.55 -4.59
CA ALA A 143 -5.31 -1.33 -4.64
C ALA A 143 -5.90 -0.30 -5.61
N ILE A 144 -6.50 -0.76 -6.71
CA ILE A 144 -7.25 0.08 -7.64
C ILE A 144 -8.54 0.60 -6.97
N ALA A 145 -9.19 -0.23 -6.13
CA ALA A 145 -10.38 0.16 -5.40
C ALA A 145 -10.12 1.30 -4.42
N ALA A 146 -9.04 1.21 -3.64
CA ALA A 146 -8.62 2.30 -2.75
C ALA A 146 -8.28 3.58 -3.53
N ALA A 147 -7.52 3.44 -4.63
CA ALA A 147 -7.06 4.58 -5.42
C ALA A 147 -8.20 5.37 -6.10
N TYR A 148 -9.24 4.67 -6.57
CA TYR A 148 -10.31 5.28 -7.38
C TYR A 148 -11.70 5.24 -6.71
N GLY A 149 -11.82 4.70 -5.50
CA GLY A 149 -13.08 4.57 -4.78
C GLY A 149 -14.05 3.55 -5.40
N LEU A 150 -13.54 2.38 -5.82
CA LEU A 150 -14.43 1.28 -6.24
C LEU A 150 -15.16 0.70 -5.04
N ASP A 151 -16.43 0.33 -5.26
CA ASP A 151 -17.19 -0.41 -4.28
C ASP A 151 -16.48 -1.72 -3.93
N ARG A 152 -16.20 -1.89 -2.62
CA ARG A 152 -15.49 -3.05 -2.11
C ARG A 152 -16.28 -4.33 -2.34
N ALA A 153 -17.61 -4.30 -2.22
CA ALA A 153 -18.43 -5.49 -2.45
C ALA A 153 -18.35 -5.98 -3.91
N TRP A 154 -18.26 -5.05 -4.86
CA TRP A 154 -18.00 -5.36 -6.26
C TRP A 154 -16.62 -6.01 -6.47
N CYS A 155 -15.57 -5.49 -5.84
CA CYS A 155 -14.23 -6.09 -5.90
C CYS A 155 -14.17 -7.47 -5.23
N ASP A 156 -14.83 -7.63 -4.08
CA ASP A 156 -14.89 -8.87 -3.30
C ASP A 156 -15.55 -10.01 -4.11
N ARG A 157 -16.55 -9.69 -4.94
CA ARG A 157 -17.17 -10.66 -5.85
C ARG A 157 -16.21 -11.20 -6.92
N LEU A 158 -15.31 -10.35 -7.41
CA LEU A 158 -14.39 -10.69 -8.51
C LEU A 158 -13.10 -11.34 -8.04
N ASN A 159 -12.85 -11.33 -6.73
CA ASN A 159 -11.71 -11.97 -6.11
C ASN A 159 -12.20 -12.82 -4.91
N PRO A 160 -12.45 -14.13 -5.10
CA PRO A 160 -12.97 -15.01 -4.06
C PRO A 160 -12.08 -15.08 -2.80
N ARG A 161 -10.80 -14.71 -2.89
CA ARG A 161 -9.95 -14.62 -1.70
C ARG A 161 -10.30 -13.44 -0.80
N LEU A 162 -10.97 -12.40 -1.31
CA LEU A 162 -11.60 -11.37 -0.46
C LEU A 162 -12.82 -11.90 0.31
N GLN A 163 -13.41 -13.03 -0.11
CA GLN A 163 -14.46 -13.72 0.66
C GLN A 163 -13.87 -14.59 1.78
N ASP A 164 -12.68 -15.17 1.58
CA ASP A 164 -11.94 -15.90 2.63
C ASP A 164 -11.14 -14.96 3.56
N ASP A 165 -10.81 -13.74 3.09
CA ASP A 165 -10.37 -12.59 3.89
C ASP A 165 -11.57 -11.81 4.47
N THR A 166 -12.64 -12.50 4.87
CA THR A 166 -13.40 -11.98 6.00
C THR A 166 -12.52 -12.19 7.24
N PRO A 167 -11.91 -11.14 7.85
CA PRO A 167 -11.68 -11.25 9.28
C PRO A 167 -13.08 -11.48 9.85
N ASP A 168 -13.21 -12.52 10.66
CA ASP A 168 -14.35 -12.83 11.51
C ASP A 168 -15.33 -11.64 11.57
N ARG A 169 -16.52 -11.80 10.95
CA ARG A 169 -17.64 -10.87 11.14
C ARG A 169 -18.18 -11.05 12.57
N GLY A 170 -17.33 -10.85 13.57
CA GLY A 170 -17.70 -10.18 14.79
C GLY A 170 -17.81 -8.71 14.46
N ASP A 171 -19.04 -8.22 14.33
CA ASP A 171 -19.46 -6.85 14.63
C ASP A 171 -18.31 -5.81 14.68
N ARG A 172 -17.97 -5.19 13.53
CA ARG A 172 -17.06 -4.02 13.55
C ARG A 172 -17.83 -2.78 13.98
N SER A 173 -18.04 -2.71 15.29
CA SER A 173 -17.68 -1.52 16.09
C SER A 173 -16.15 -1.47 16.35
N GLY A 174 -15.32 -1.96 15.41
CA GLY A 174 -14.01 -2.55 15.70
C GLY A 174 -12.83 -1.57 15.63
N GLN A 175 -12.02 -1.59 16.69
CA GLN A 175 -10.81 -0.78 16.83
C GLN A 175 -9.67 -1.32 15.94
N SER A 176 -8.97 -0.45 15.20
CA SER A 176 -7.66 -0.75 14.60
C SER A 176 -6.54 -0.40 15.58
N SER A 177 -5.38 -1.08 15.52
CA SER A 177 -4.28 -0.79 16.44
C SER A 177 -2.90 -1.05 15.84
N GLY A 178 -1.91 -0.31 16.34
CA GLY A 178 -0.52 -0.42 15.91
C GLY A 178 0.42 0.20 16.94
N SER A 179 1.64 0.48 16.49
CA SER A 179 2.70 1.08 17.29
C SER A 179 3.16 2.41 16.69
N GLY A 180 3.76 3.26 17.51
CA GLY A 180 4.35 4.51 17.09
C GLY A 180 5.53 4.87 17.99
N ILE A 181 6.28 5.90 17.62
CA ILE A 181 7.43 6.38 18.38
C ILE A 181 7.38 7.90 18.50
N ALA A 182 7.55 8.42 19.71
CA ALA A 182 7.69 9.85 19.96
C ALA A 182 9.00 10.34 19.35
N ILE A 183 8.93 11.37 18.51
CA ILE A 183 10.09 11.97 17.82
C ILE A 183 10.36 13.41 18.22
N GLU A 184 9.35 14.07 18.82
CA GLU A 184 9.40 15.43 19.33
C GLU A 184 8.45 15.54 20.54
N ALA A 185 8.41 16.70 21.20
CA ALA A 185 7.56 16.93 22.36
C ALA A 185 6.08 16.68 22.07
N HIS A 186 5.60 16.91 20.85
CA HIS A 186 4.17 16.78 20.52
C HIS A 186 3.89 15.81 19.38
N HIS A 187 4.92 15.17 18.82
CA HIS A 187 4.79 14.41 17.58
C HIS A 187 5.18 12.95 17.75
N ILE A 188 4.33 12.09 17.18
CA ILE A 188 4.48 10.64 17.17
C ILE A 188 4.45 10.17 15.73
N LEU A 189 5.44 9.37 15.36
CA LEU A 189 5.54 8.77 14.04
C LEU A 189 4.94 7.36 14.06
N THR A 190 4.22 6.99 12.99
CA THR A 190 3.67 5.65 12.79
C THR A 190 3.52 5.32 11.30
N ASN A 191 2.87 4.21 10.96
CA ASN A 191 2.51 3.89 9.59
C ASN A 191 1.17 4.49 9.18
N ALA A 192 1.04 4.84 7.89
CA ALA A 192 -0.19 5.39 7.34
C ALA A 192 -1.36 4.41 7.45
N HIS A 193 -1.13 3.11 7.13
CA HIS A 193 -2.19 2.10 7.20
C HIS A 193 -2.73 1.84 8.62
N VAL A 194 -2.00 2.22 9.68
CA VAL A 194 -2.45 2.08 11.08
C VAL A 194 -3.57 3.08 11.39
N VAL A 195 -3.56 4.22 10.71
CA VAL A 195 -4.45 5.37 10.98
C VAL A 195 -5.36 5.71 9.80
N GLU A 196 -5.53 4.78 8.84
CA GLU A 196 -6.38 4.95 7.67
C GLU A 196 -7.87 4.75 8.00
N ASP A 197 -8.74 5.63 7.49
CA ASP A 197 -10.20 5.59 7.65
C ASP A 197 -10.70 5.52 9.11
N VAL A 198 -10.04 6.27 10.00
CA VAL A 198 -10.34 6.30 11.44
C VAL A 198 -11.07 7.59 11.84
N ARG A 199 -12.06 7.49 12.73
CA ARG A 199 -12.76 8.65 13.33
C ARG A 199 -12.00 9.27 14.48
N THR A 200 -11.41 8.44 15.34
CA THR A 200 -10.65 8.89 16.51
C THR A 200 -9.36 8.11 16.65
N ILE A 201 -8.30 8.80 17.07
CA ILE A 201 -6.99 8.21 17.33
C ILE A 201 -6.64 8.45 18.79
N SER A 202 -6.29 7.37 19.49
CA SER A 202 -5.80 7.40 20.87
C SER A 202 -4.41 6.78 20.94
N VAL A 203 -3.55 7.45 21.70
CA VAL A 203 -2.14 7.07 21.86
C VAL A 203 -1.91 6.73 23.33
N HIS A 204 -1.39 5.54 23.59
CA HIS A 204 -0.97 5.13 24.92
C HIS A 204 0.56 5.15 25.00
N VAL A 205 1.11 6.11 25.74
CA VAL A 205 2.55 6.37 25.81
C VAL A 205 2.93 6.77 27.22
N GLY A 206 4.03 6.23 27.76
CA GLY A 206 4.50 6.53 29.11
C GLY A 206 3.46 6.28 30.22
N GLY A 207 2.55 5.31 30.02
CA GLY A 207 1.46 5.01 30.96
C GLY A 207 0.25 5.94 30.89
N ARG A 208 0.19 6.84 29.91
CA ARG A 208 -0.90 7.81 29.71
C ARG A 208 -1.63 7.52 28.41
N THR A 209 -2.94 7.76 28.38
CA THR A 209 -3.75 7.78 27.16
C THR A 209 -3.99 9.22 26.73
N LEU A 210 -3.65 9.54 25.49
CA LEU A 210 -3.76 10.87 24.90
C LEU A 210 -4.63 10.77 23.64
N ALA A 211 -5.50 11.76 23.41
CA ALA A 211 -6.11 11.96 22.10
C ALA A 211 -5.04 12.47 21.13
N ALA A 212 -5.07 11.99 19.90
CA ALA A 212 -4.15 12.41 18.86
C ALA A 212 -4.89 12.83 17.60
N GLU A 213 -4.30 13.78 16.89
CA GLU A 213 -4.76 14.24 15.58
C GLU A 213 -3.77 13.81 14.52
N MET A 214 -4.27 13.42 13.35
CA MET A 214 -3.42 13.17 12.20
C MET A 214 -3.01 14.51 11.60
N VAL A 215 -1.72 14.82 11.64
CA VAL A 215 -1.15 16.02 11.01
C VAL A 215 -1.00 15.79 9.52
N PHE A 216 -0.41 14.64 9.16
CA PHE A 216 -0.16 14.26 7.78
C PHE A 216 0.03 12.76 7.64
N ALA A 217 -0.30 12.21 6.47
CA ALA A 217 -0.03 10.83 6.10
C ALA A 217 0.48 10.76 4.66
N ASP A 218 1.47 9.90 4.44
CA ASP A 218 2.01 9.51 3.15
C ASP A 218 1.77 8.01 2.93
N PRO A 219 0.64 7.64 2.31
CA PRO A 219 0.32 6.24 2.02
C PRO A 219 1.30 5.57 1.07
N ARG A 220 2.05 6.33 0.25
CA ARG A 220 3.01 5.77 -0.71
C ARG A 220 4.24 5.22 0.01
N ASN A 221 4.70 5.92 1.05
CA ASN A 221 5.84 5.50 1.88
C ASN A 221 5.40 4.84 3.20
N ASP A 222 4.10 4.67 3.41
CA ASP A 222 3.50 4.10 4.61
C ASP A 222 3.93 4.82 5.90
N LEU A 223 3.93 6.16 5.89
CA LEU A 223 4.30 7.00 7.03
C LEU A 223 3.15 7.92 7.43
N ALA A 224 2.95 8.11 8.74
CA ALA A 224 2.02 9.10 9.26
C ALA A 224 2.59 9.81 10.49
N LEU A 225 2.24 11.10 10.60
CA LEU A 225 2.60 11.98 11.69
C LEU A 225 1.36 12.32 12.50
N LEU A 226 1.42 12.01 13.78
CA LEU A 226 0.37 12.32 14.75
C LEU A 226 0.83 13.42 15.69
N ARG A 227 -0.12 14.28 16.10
CA ARG A 227 0.09 15.30 17.13
C ARG A 227 -0.71 15.00 18.38
N VAL A 228 -0.12 15.24 19.54
CA VAL A 228 -0.78 15.24 20.85
C VAL A 228 -0.58 16.59 21.55
N ASP A 229 -1.61 17.08 22.24
CA ASP A 229 -1.52 18.39 22.92
C ASP A 229 -0.63 18.35 24.17
N THR A 230 -0.47 17.17 24.74
CA THR A 230 0.35 16.96 25.93
C THR A 230 1.81 16.69 25.54
N PRO A 231 2.79 17.41 26.12
CA PRO A 231 4.20 17.12 25.91
C PRO A 231 4.59 15.69 26.30
N LEU A 232 5.33 15.04 25.41
CA LEU A 232 5.92 13.72 25.56
C LEU A 232 7.26 13.86 26.28
N MET A 233 7.46 13.02 27.30
CA MET A 233 8.59 13.16 28.22
C MET A 233 9.90 12.55 27.69
N GLN A 234 9.80 11.64 26.73
CA GLN A 234 10.92 10.93 26.12
C GLN A 234 10.67 10.84 24.62
N ILE A 235 11.72 11.09 23.83
CA ILE A 235 11.68 11.08 22.38
C ILE A 235 12.84 10.24 21.85
N ALA A 236 12.67 9.67 20.67
CA ALA A 236 13.71 8.91 20.00
C ALA A 236 14.77 9.85 19.43
N GLN A 237 16.00 9.34 19.38
CA GLN A 237 17.11 9.96 18.66
C GLN A 237 17.40 9.16 17.40
N PHE A 238 17.58 9.84 16.28
CA PHE A 238 17.92 9.23 15.01
C PHE A 238 19.42 9.06 14.89
N ARG A 239 19.85 7.97 14.24
CA ARG A 239 21.26 7.75 13.96
C ARG A 239 21.73 8.76 12.91
N SER A 240 22.78 9.53 13.23
CA SER A 240 23.38 10.52 12.30
C SER A 240 23.94 9.88 11.03
N GLN A 241 24.53 8.69 11.14
CA GLN A 241 25.00 7.93 9.99
C GLN A 241 23.84 7.12 9.39
N VAL A 242 23.30 7.59 8.27
CA VAL A 242 22.08 7.01 7.69
C VAL A 242 22.33 5.67 6.98
N GLY A 243 23.58 5.31 6.70
CA GLY A 243 23.95 4.05 6.04
C GLY A 243 23.69 2.81 6.89
N LEU A 244 22.92 1.85 6.36
CA LEU A 244 22.69 0.54 6.97
C LEU A 244 23.70 -0.49 6.44
N HIS A 245 24.10 -1.44 7.27
CA HIS A 245 25.02 -2.51 6.88
C HIS A 245 24.38 -3.90 7.05
N LEU A 246 24.71 -4.82 6.14
CA LEU A 246 24.28 -6.21 6.28
C LEU A 246 24.88 -6.82 7.55
N GLY A 247 24.07 -7.58 8.29
CA GLY A 247 24.46 -8.21 9.54
C GLY A 247 24.46 -7.27 10.75
N GLU A 248 24.14 -5.98 10.58
CA GLU A 248 24.00 -5.04 11.70
C GLU A 248 22.90 -5.51 12.66
N ASP A 249 23.21 -5.63 13.96
CA ASP A 249 22.26 -6.01 15.00
C ASP A 249 21.20 -4.92 15.22
N VAL A 250 19.95 -5.35 15.35
CA VAL A 250 18.79 -4.46 15.55
C VAL A 250 17.88 -4.96 16.66
N VAL A 251 17.20 -4.01 17.32
CA VAL A 251 16.08 -4.28 18.24
C VAL A 251 14.83 -3.63 17.67
N ALA A 252 13.77 -4.40 17.51
CA ALA A 252 12.45 -3.90 17.16
C ALA A 252 11.56 -3.87 18.42
N LEU A 253 10.78 -2.80 18.59
CA LEU A 253 9.83 -2.66 19.68
C LEU A 253 8.42 -2.43 19.12
N GLY A 254 7.41 -2.96 19.81
CA GLY A 254 6.02 -2.79 19.39
C GLY A 254 5.02 -3.30 20.43
N PHE A 255 3.74 -3.28 20.05
CA PHE A 255 2.61 -3.75 20.84
C PHE A 255 1.83 -4.84 20.09
N PRO A 256 2.39 -6.06 19.98
CA PRO A 256 1.80 -7.11 19.18
C PRO A 256 0.56 -7.75 19.83
N LEU A 257 -0.35 -8.27 18.98
CA LEU A 257 -1.43 -9.21 19.34
C LEU A 257 -2.22 -8.83 20.61
N GLN A 258 -2.85 -7.65 20.56
CA GLN A 258 -3.60 -7.08 21.68
C GLN A 258 -4.73 -8.01 22.13
N GLY A 259 -4.88 -8.20 23.45
CA GLY A 259 -5.91 -9.04 24.07
C GLY A 259 -5.54 -10.51 24.25
N LEU A 260 -4.49 -10.99 23.59
CA LEU A 260 -3.96 -12.36 23.73
C LEU A 260 -2.62 -12.42 24.49
N LEU A 261 -1.84 -11.33 24.45
CA LEU A 261 -0.55 -11.17 25.14
C LEU A 261 -0.58 -10.01 26.16
N GLY A 262 0.47 -9.91 26.99
CA GLY A 262 0.58 -8.88 28.03
C GLY A 262 0.49 -7.43 27.53
N THR A 263 0.10 -6.51 28.40
CA THR A 263 -0.27 -5.11 28.06
C THR A 263 0.93 -4.16 27.82
N GLY A 264 2.16 -4.64 28.00
CA GLY A 264 3.38 -3.86 27.84
C GLY A 264 4.00 -3.95 26.44
N PRO A 265 4.93 -3.05 26.10
CA PRO A 265 5.68 -3.13 24.85
C PRO A 265 6.54 -4.40 24.85
N GLN A 266 6.60 -5.06 23.70
CA GLN A 266 7.44 -6.23 23.46
C GLN A 266 8.67 -5.84 22.64
N ALA A 267 9.78 -6.53 22.91
CA ALA A 267 11.03 -6.36 22.22
C ALA A 267 11.42 -7.65 21.50
N SER A 268 11.86 -7.53 20.26
CA SER A 268 12.50 -8.62 19.52
C SER A 268 13.84 -8.14 18.97
N ALA A 269 14.75 -9.07 18.73
CA ALA A 269 16.09 -8.77 18.24
C ALA A 269 16.42 -9.66 17.04
N GLY A 270 17.26 -9.12 16.17
CA GLY A 270 17.73 -9.77 14.96
C GLY A 270 18.80 -8.91 14.32
N ASN A 271 18.96 -9.03 13.00
CA ASN A 271 19.91 -8.25 12.22
C ASN A 271 19.32 -7.79 10.89
N ILE A 272 20.03 -6.90 10.20
CA ILE A 272 19.71 -6.48 8.83
C ILE A 272 20.10 -7.59 7.85
N ALA A 273 19.12 -8.18 7.18
CA ALA A 273 19.29 -9.27 6.21
C ALA A 273 19.50 -8.77 4.78
N ALA A 274 18.88 -7.64 4.41
CA ALA A 274 19.03 -7.03 3.10
C ALA A 274 18.85 -5.52 3.17
N LEU A 275 19.51 -4.78 2.28
CA LEU A 275 19.43 -3.32 2.23
C LEU A 275 18.27 -2.80 1.36
N CYS A 276 17.54 -3.68 0.69
CA CYS A 276 16.39 -3.34 -0.15
C CYS A 276 15.23 -4.31 0.07
N GLY A 277 14.02 -3.85 -0.24
CA GLY A 277 12.81 -4.63 -0.26
C GLY A 277 12.64 -5.50 -1.50
N ILE A 278 11.45 -6.08 -1.64
CA ILE A 278 11.04 -6.84 -2.83
C ILE A 278 11.14 -5.94 -4.06
N GLY A 279 11.69 -6.47 -5.17
CA GLY A 279 11.82 -5.70 -6.41
C GLY A 279 12.89 -4.60 -6.37
N ASN A 280 13.89 -4.72 -5.48
CA ASN A 280 14.93 -3.72 -5.26
C ASN A 280 14.39 -2.36 -4.75
N ASP A 281 13.27 -2.37 -4.04
CA ASP A 281 12.75 -1.17 -3.39
C ASP A 281 13.77 -0.62 -2.39
N SER A 282 14.34 0.55 -2.70
CA SER A 282 15.36 1.20 -1.90
C SER A 282 14.80 1.94 -0.69
N SER A 283 13.49 2.11 -0.57
CA SER A 283 12.85 2.83 0.56
C SER A 283 12.81 2.00 1.86
N VAL A 284 12.91 0.68 1.73
CA VAL A 284 12.85 -0.28 2.85
C VAL A 284 14.08 -1.18 2.91
N PHE A 285 14.28 -1.83 4.05
CA PHE A 285 15.31 -2.84 4.29
C PHE A 285 14.70 -4.08 4.93
N GLN A 286 15.39 -5.22 4.85
CA GLN A 286 14.96 -6.47 5.46
C GLN A 286 15.67 -6.71 6.78
N PHE A 287 14.96 -7.23 7.78
CA PHE A 287 15.50 -7.60 9.07
C PHE A 287 14.90 -8.91 9.59
N THR A 288 15.62 -9.57 10.50
CA THR A 288 15.29 -10.93 10.98
C THR A 288 14.57 -10.98 12.33
N ALA A 289 14.47 -9.85 13.04
CA ALA A 289 13.82 -9.81 14.34
C ALA A 289 12.33 -10.20 14.20
N PRO A 290 11.82 -11.17 14.98
CA PRO A 290 10.42 -11.59 14.89
C PRO A 290 9.45 -10.43 15.13
N ILE A 291 8.43 -10.29 14.27
CA ILE A 291 7.34 -9.34 14.47
C ILE A 291 5.98 -10.03 14.34
N ALA A 292 4.94 -9.39 14.87
CA ALA A 292 3.56 -9.81 14.71
C ALA A 292 2.66 -8.60 14.42
N SER A 293 1.39 -8.86 14.11
CA SER A 293 0.38 -7.80 13.97
C SER A 293 0.35 -6.92 15.22
N GLY A 294 0.34 -5.59 15.02
CA GLY A 294 0.46 -4.59 16.09
C GLY A 294 1.85 -3.95 16.22
N ASN A 295 2.89 -4.53 15.60
CA ASN A 295 4.24 -3.93 15.56
C ASN A 295 4.41 -2.86 14.46
N SER A 296 3.51 -2.76 13.49
CA SER A 296 3.54 -1.70 12.46
C SER A 296 3.65 -0.32 13.10
N GLY A 297 4.62 0.47 12.61
CA GLY A 297 4.94 1.80 13.09
C GLY A 297 5.81 1.80 14.34
N GLY A 298 6.19 0.63 14.86
CA GLY A 298 7.14 0.48 15.95
C GLY A 298 8.59 0.77 15.51
N PRO A 299 9.45 1.26 16.42
CA PRO A 299 10.82 1.62 16.08
C PRO A 299 11.72 0.39 15.85
N ILE A 300 12.63 0.50 14.89
CA ILE A 300 13.78 -0.37 14.71
C ILE A 300 15.03 0.42 15.12
N LEU A 301 15.77 -0.12 16.09
CA LEU A 301 16.88 0.56 16.76
C LEU A 301 18.20 -0.18 16.53
N ASP A 302 19.29 0.57 16.43
CA ASP A 302 20.65 0.02 16.51
C ASP A 302 21.02 -0.40 17.95
N MET A 303 22.20 -1.00 18.15
CA MET A 303 22.66 -1.42 19.48
C MET A 303 23.10 -0.27 20.40
N ALA A 304 23.20 0.95 19.87
CA ALA A 304 23.40 2.16 20.67
C ALA A 304 22.06 2.80 21.08
N GLY A 305 20.93 2.29 20.56
CA GLY A 305 19.57 2.68 20.86
C GLY A 305 19.07 3.86 20.05
N HIS A 306 19.59 4.07 18.84
CA HIS A 306 19.15 5.10 17.91
C HIS A 306 18.21 4.53 16.87
N LEU A 307 17.24 5.35 16.46
CA LEU A 307 16.26 5.02 15.45
C LEU A 307 16.91 4.95 14.08
N ILE A 308 16.78 3.78 13.44
CA ILE A 308 17.29 3.49 12.10
C ILE A 308 16.18 3.15 11.10
N GLY A 309 14.96 2.92 11.59
CA GLY A 309 13.78 2.68 10.76
C GLY A 309 12.50 2.43 11.55
N LEU A 310 11.40 2.23 10.84
CA LEU A 310 10.11 1.80 11.39
C LEU A 310 9.72 0.44 10.84
N VAL A 311 9.18 -0.43 11.69
CA VAL A 311 8.59 -1.70 11.26
C VAL A 311 7.41 -1.43 10.33
N SER A 312 7.40 -2.08 9.16
CA SER A 312 6.23 -2.11 8.27
C SER A 312 5.74 -3.55 8.14
N SER A 313 4.65 -3.90 8.85
CA SER A 313 4.04 -5.23 8.73
C SER A 313 3.11 -5.36 7.53
N SER A 314 2.78 -4.25 6.86
CA SER A 314 2.02 -4.21 5.60
C SER A 314 2.77 -4.90 4.45
N LEU A 315 4.10 -4.88 4.51
CA LEU A 315 4.97 -5.41 3.46
C LEU A 315 5.20 -6.92 3.54
N ASN A 316 4.49 -7.66 4.43
CA ASN A 316 4.93 -9.00 4.81
C ASN A 316 3.89 -10.13 4.76
N LEU A 317 4.40 -11.30 4.34
CA LEU A 317 3.89 -12.69 4.38
C LEU A 317 3.03 -13.23 3.24
N ASP A 318 2.18 -12.45 2.59
CA ASP A 318 1.29 -13.01 1.55
C ASP A 318 1.99 -13.40 0.25
N ARG A 319 3.01 -12.63 -0.16
CA ARG A 319 3.82 -12.92 -1.35
C ARG A 319 4.75 -14.13 -1.16
N ILE A 320 5.26 -14.34 0.06
CA ILE A 320 6.30 -15.34 0.33
C ILE A 320 5.66 -16.71 0.62
N ARG A 321 4.58 -16.78 1.41
CA ARG A 321 3.86 -18.04 1.72
C ARG A 321 3.24 -18.71 0.48
N ARG A 322 2.88 -17.93 -0.55
CA ARG A 322 2.30 -18.45 -1.81
C ARG A 322 3.33 -19.05 -2.78
N SER A 323 4.62 -18.87 -2.51
CA SER A 323 5.72 -19.45 -3.31
C SER A 323 6.14 -20.87 -2.87
N GLY A 324 5.58 -21.38 -1.77
CA GLY A 324 6.02 -22.63 -1.15
C GLY A 324 7.36 -22.54 -0.41
N ALA A 325 8.02 -21.37 -0.43
CA ALA A 325 9.21 -21.10 0.38
C ALA A 325 8.81 -20.78 1.83
N SER A 326 9.54 -21.33 2.81
CA SER A 326 9.41 -20.91 4.19
C SER A 326 9.92 -19.47 4.33
N ALA A 327 9.01 -18.56 4.64
CA ALA A 327 9.24 -17.13 4.83
C ALA A 327 9.63 -16.79 6.28
N GLU A 328 10.24 -17.72 7.00
CA GLU A 328 10.56 -17.51 8.40
C GLU A 328 11.61 -16.39 8.52
N ASN A 329 11.32 -15.41 9.39
CA ASN A 329 12.21 -14.28 9.71
C ASN A 329 12.54 -13.32 8.56
N ILE A 330 11.70 -13.21 7.54
CA ILE A 330 11.78 -12.12 6.56
C ILE A 330 10.84 -11.03 7.04
N ASN A 331 11.35 -9.85 7.42
CA ASN A 331 10.56 -8.69 7.83
C ASN A 331 11.08 -7.42 7.18
N PHE A 332 10.22 -6.42 7.00
CA PHE A 332 10.57 -5.17 6.32
C PHE A 332 10.44 -3.95 7.22
N GLY A 333 11.42 -3.05 7.11
CA GLY A 333 11.43 -1.77 7.81
C GLY A 333 11.61 -0.60 6.85
N ILE A 334 10.87 0.49 7.05
CA ILE A 334 11.06 1.76 6.36
C ILE A 334 12.37 2.38 6.86
N LYS A 335 13.24 2.80 5.94
CA LYS A 335 14.56 3.33 6.31
C LYS A 335 14.46 4.68 7.02
N GLY A 336 15.38 4.92 7.96
CA GLY A 336 15.60 6.21 8.61
C GLY A 336 15.74 7.37 7.62
N ALA A 337 16.42 7.17 6.48
CA ALA A 337 16.50 8.17 5.40
C ALA A 337 15.13 8.66 4.91
N MET A 338 14.19 7.74 4.71
CA MET A 338 12.84 8.07 4.22
C MET A 338 12.07 8.85 5.29
N ILE A 339 12.24 8.44 6.55
CA ILE A 339 11.63 9.11 7.69
C ILE A 339 12.18 10.53 7.85
N LEU A 340 13.50 10.71 7.79
CA LEU A 340 14.15 12.02 7.90
C LEU A 340 13.67 12.96 6.79
N SER A 341 13.58 12.48 5.54
CA SER A 341 13.04 13.24 4.42
C SER A 341 11.57 13.64 4.64
N PHE A 342 10.76 12.72 5.17
CA PHE A 342 9.38 12.98 5.53
C PHE A 342 9.25 14.06 6.62
N LEU A 343 10.09 14.02 7.65
CA LEU A 343 10.10 15.01 8.74
C LEU A 343 10.57 16.39 8.27
N ASP A 344 11.62 16.44 7.45
CA ASP A 344 12.15 17.66 6.85
C ASP A 344 11.09 18.37 6.00
N SER A 345 10.31 17.61 5.22
CA SER A 345 9.20 18.16 4.41
C SER A 345 8.08 18.81 5.24
N HIS A 346 8.05 18.57 6.55
CA HIS A 346 7.09 19.15 7.50
C HIS A 346 7.74 20.14 8.48
N GLY A 347 9.01 20.50 8.24
CA GLY A 347 9.75 21.44 9.09
C GLY A 347 10.05 20.91 10.50
N LEU A 348 10.12 19.59 10.66
CA LEU A 348 10.48 18.96 11.93
C LEU A 348 11.96 18.59 11.95
N GLU A 349 12.66 19.03 12.99
CA GLU A 349 14.08 18.75 13.22
C GLU A 349 14.25 17.68 14.31
N PRO A 350 14.35 16.39 13.95
CA PRO A 350 14.50 15.34 14.93
C PRO A 350 15.86 15.40 15.64
N GLN A 351 15.92 14.88 16.87
CA GLN A 351 17.19 14.77 17.59
C GLN A 351 18.11 13.75 16.91
N MET A 352 19.32 14.18 16.56
CA MET A 352 20.34 13.32 15.95
C MET A 352 21.38 12.87 16.99
N ALA A 353 21.65 11.57 17.05
CA ALA A 353 22.68 10.98 17.87
C ALA A 353 24.00 10.80 17.10
N HIS A 354 25.10 11.14 17.77
CA HIS A 354 26.47 11.09 17.21
C HIS A 354 27.34 10.04 17.90
N ASP A 355 27.00 9.64 19.13
CA ASP A 355 27.63 8.50 19.78
C ASP A 355 27.07 7.22 19.15
N ALA A 356 27.93 6.28 18.77
CA ALA A 356 27.53 4.99 18.22
C ALA A 356 27.90 3.82 19.16
N THR A 357 28.30 4.12 20.40
CA THR A 357 28.73 3.12 21.38
C THR A 357 27.58 2.17 21.72
N PRO A 358 27.72 0.86 21.47
CA PRO A 358 26.69 -0.10 21.81
C PRO A 358 26.45 -0.16 23.32
N ILE A 359 25.19 -0.04 23.74
CA ILE A 359 24.76 -0.11 25.15
C ILE A 359 24.13 -1.46 25.50
N GLY A 360 23.97 -2.33 24.51
CA GLY A 360 23.37 -3.66 24.66
C GLY A 360 21.84 -3.63 24.68
N ARG A 361 21.24 -4.75 24.27
CA ARG A 361 19.79 -4.88 24.00
C ARG A 361 18.92 -4.46 25.19
N THR A 362 19.25 -4.89 26.40
CA THR A 362 18.48 -4.54 27.62
C THR A 362 18.42 -3.04 27.86
N ALA A 363 19.53 -2.33 27.67
CA ALA A 363 19.59 -0.88 27.85
C ALA A 363 18.84 -0.15 26.73
N VAL A 364 18.95 -0.62 25.47
CA VAL A 364 18.18 -0.10 24.34
C VAL A 364 16.67 -0.17 24.61
N VAL A 365 16.17 -1.33 25.06
CA VAL A 365 14.77 -1.52 25.40
C VAL A 365 14.34 -0.61 26.56
N ALA A 366 15.13 -0.56 27.64
CA ALA A 366 14.82 0.24 28.82
C ALA A 366 14.73 1.74 28.50
N ARG A 367 15.66 2.26 27.69
CA ARG A 367 15.69 3.69 27.30
C ARG A 367 14.53 4.07 26.40
N THR A 368 14.08 3.16 25.52
CA THR A 368 13.07 3.48 24.50
C THR A 368 11.64 3.19 24.97
N ARG A 369 11.46 2.39 26.02
CA ARG A 369 10.14 1.95 26.54
C ARG A 369 9.16 3.10 26.80
N SER A 370 9.66 4.27 27.21
CA SER A 370 8.82 5.43 27.54
C SER A 370 8.50 6.32 26.34
N ALA A 371 9.23 6.15 25.22
CA ALA A 371 9.01 6.91 23.98
C ALA A 371 8.10 6.16 22.99
N ILE A 372 8.03 4.82 23.09
CA ILE A 372 7.14 4.04 22.23
C ILE A 372 5.68 4.20 22.65
N ALA A 373 4.81 4.37 21.66
CA ALA A 373 3.38 4.54 21.82
C ALA A 373 2.61 3.35 21.23
N ARG A 374 1.53 2.97 21.90
CA ARG A 374 0.49 2.11 21.32
C ARG A 374 -0.59 2.98 20.72
N ILE A 375 -0.92 2.74 19.46
CA ILE A 375 -1.94 3.48 18.73
C ILE A 375 -3.19 2.62 18.69
N ALA A 376 -4.32 3.22 19.03
CA ALA A 376 -5.63 2.61 18.94
C ALA A 376 -6.59 3.57 18.25
N CYS A 377 -7.26 3.08 17.23
CA CYS A 377 -8.11 3.83 16.33
C CYS A 377 -9.53 3.29 16.40
N GLN A 378 -10.54 4.16 16.33
CA GLN A 378 -11.94 3.75 16.22
C GLN A 378 -12.49 4.26 14.88
N CYS A 379 -13.18 3.38 14.14
CA CYS A 379 -13.77 3.66 12.83
C CYS A 379 -15.21 4.18 12.89
#